data_AF-X1DDQ5-F1
#
_entry.id   AF-X1DDQ5-F1
#
_cell.length_a   1.000
_cell.length_b   1.000
_cell.length_c   1.000
_cell.angle_alpha   90.00
_cell.angle_beta   90.00
_cell.angle_gamma   90.00
#
_symmetry.space_group_name_H-M   'P 1'
#
loop_
_entity.id
_entity.type
_entity.pdbx_description
1 polymer ?
#
loop_
_entity_poly.entity_id
_entity_poly.type
_entity_poly.pdbx_seq_one_letter_code
_entity_poly.pdbx_strand_id
1 'polypeptide(L)'
;MAYNTAYKAVHTIRRAILAHSQDFQSLLGGEVELDESYFGGRRKGRRGRGAAGKVPVFGILERNGHVQVEVVPNVKAETVLNLTIKKVRRGSIVYTDKFKIYDAF
;
A
#
# COMPACT_ATOMS: atom_id res chain seq x y z
N MET A 1 22.06 7.47 23.43
CA MET A 1 21.56 8.18 22.23
C MET A 1 20.27 8.90 22.61
N ALA A 2 20.19 10.22 22.42
CA ALA A 2 18.99 10.98 22.70
C ALA A 2 17.94 10.83 21.58
N TYR A 3 16.65 10.91 21.93
CA TYR A 3 15.54 10.68 21.00
C TYR A 3 15.59 11.61 19.78
N ASN A 4 15.90 12.88 19.99
CA ASN A 4 16.04 13.90 18.94
C ASN A 4 17.13 13.52 17.91
N THR A 5 18.24 12.93 18.35
CA THR A 5 19.32 12.47 17.47
C THR A 5 18.86 11.29 16.62
N ALA A 6 18.24 10.27 17.21
CA ALA A 6 17.71 9.13 16.47
C ALA A 6 16.62 9.56 15.47
N TYR A 7 15.72 10.47 15.89
CA TYR A 7 14.69 11.02 15.02
C TYR A 7 15.28 11.73 13.80
N LYS A 8 16.29 12.60 13.99
CA LYS A 8 16.97 13.29 12.88
C LYS A 8 17.66 12.30 11.93
N ALA A 9 18.32 11.27 12.45
CA ALA A 9 18.97 10.25 11.63
C ALA A 9 17.96 9.50 10.76
N VAL A 10 16.88 8.96 11.35
CA VAL A 10 15.84 8.23 10.62
C VAL A 10 15.09 9.14 9.63
N HIS A 11 14.80 10.39 10.02
CA HIS A 11 14.17 11.35 9.11
C HIS A 11 15.05 11.64 7.89
N THR A 12 16.36 11.77 8.08
CA THR A 12 17.32 11.95 6.98
C THR A 12 17.30 10.77 6.02
N ILE A 13 17.30 9.54 6.55
CA ILE A 13 17.18 8.32 5.73
C ILE A 13 15.87 8.32 4.93
N ARG A 14 14.73 8.65 5.55
CA ARG A 14 13.43 8.72 4.86
C ARG A 14 13.43 9.73 3.72
N ARG A 15 14.04 10.90 3.91
CA ARG A 15 14.16 11.91 2.85
C ARG A 15 15.07 11.46 1.73
N ALA A 16 16.16 10.76 2.03
CA ALA A 16 17.02 10.17 1.01
C ALA A 16 16.27 9.11 0.19
N ILE A 17 15.50 8.23 0.84
CA ILE A 17 14.65 7.25 0.15
C ILE A 17 13.67 7.96 -0.79
N LEU A 18 13.00 9.01 -0.33
CA LEU A 18 12.06 9.78 -1.16
C LEU A 18 12.75 10.51 -2.32
N ALA A 19 13.94 11.06 -2.12
CA ALA A 19 14.69 11.73 -3.18
C ALA A 19 15.20 10.76 -4.27
N HIS A 20 15.38 9.49 -3.91
CA HIS A 20 15.86 8.44 -4.81
C HIS A 20 14.76 7.48 -5.28
N SER A 21 13.54 7.60 -4.75
CA SER A 21 12.42 6.80 -5.23
C SER A 21 12.03 7.27 -6.62
N GLN A 22 12.09 6.37 -7.59
CA GLN A 22 11.57 6.63 -8.92
C GLN A 22 10.05 6.58 -8.88
N ASP A 23 9.40 7.56 -9.50
CA ASP A 23 8.00 7.44 -9.83
C ASP A 23 7.86 6.30 -10.86
N PHE A 24 7.22 5.22 -10.47
CA PHE A 24 7.01 4.08 -11.35
C PHE A 24 5.96 4.45 -12.40
N GLN A 25 6.42 4.71 -13.63
CA GLN A 25 5.58 5.14 -14.75
C GLN A 25 4.99 3.96 -15.54
N SER A 26 5.48 2.73 -15.34
CA SER A 26 4.96 1.55 -16.03
C SER A 26 3.75 0.95 -15.29
N LEU A 27 2.93 0.22 -16.04
CA LEU A 27 1.88 -0.62 -15.46
C LEU A 27 2.49 -1.95 -14.99
N LEU A 28 2.04 -2.45 -13.84
CA LEU A 28 2.32 -3.81 -13.37
C LEU A 28 1.55 -4.81 -14.23
N GLY A 29 2.09 -5.99 -14.50
CA GLY A 29 1.44 -6.93 -15.40
C GLY A 29 1.73 -8.40 -15.16
N GLY A 30 1.05 -9.25 -15.93
CA GLY A 30 1.19 -10.70 -15.81
C GLY A 30 0.39 -11.22 -14.61
N GLU A 31 1.05 -11.54 -13.52
CA GLU A 31 0.44 -12.00 -12.27
C GLU A 31 0.68 -10.95 -11.18
N VAL A 32 -0.41 -10.43 -10.60
CA VAL A 32 -0.34 -9.39 -9.56
C VAL A 32 -1.13 -9.79 -8.32
N GLU A 33 -0.59 -9.47 -7.15
CA GLU A 33 -1.25 -9.64 -5.85
C GLU A 33 -1.72 -8.27 -5.33
N LEU A 34 -2.96 -8.20 -4.86
CA LEU A 34 -3.54 -7.02 -4.22
C LEU A 34 -3.71 -7.29 -2.73
N ASP A 35 -3.26 -6.35 -1.90
CA ASP A 35 -3.44 -6.44 -0.45
C ASP A 35 -3.58 -5.05 0.18
N GLU A 36 -4.21 -5.01 1.34
CA GLU A 36 -4.30 -3.80 2.15
C GLU A 36 -3.73 -3.99 3.56
N SER A 37 -3.05 -2.95 4.03
CA SER A 37 -2.39 -2.93 5.32
C SER A 37 -2.75 -1.68 6.11
N TYR A 38 -2.74 -1.79 7.44
CA TYR A 38 -3.17 -0.72 8.35
C TYR A 38 -2.04 -0.31 9.30
N PHE A 39 -1.43 0.85 9.04
CA PHE A 39 -0.26 1.33 9.77
C PHE A 39 -0.62 2.30 10.89
N GLY A 40 0.13 2.27 11.99
CA GLY A 40 -0.02 3.22 13.10
C GLY A 40 0.33 2.61 14.45
N GLY A 41 0.40 3.45 15.49
CA GLY A 41 0.78 3.02 16.85
C GLY A 41 -0.15 1.95 17.42
N ARG A 42 0.36 1.20 18.42
CA ARG A 42 -0.44 0.21 19.15
C ARG A 42 -1.49 0.94 19.99
N ARG A 43 -2.76 0.52 19.91
CA ARG A 43 -3.87 1.08 20.68
C ARG A 43 -4.76 -0.03 21.23
N LYS A 44 -5.43 0.23 22.35
CA LYS A 44 -6.48 -0.64 22.89
C LYS A 44 -7.77 -0.45 22.05
N GLY A 45 -8.58 -1.50 21.90
CA GLY A 45 -9.82 -1.48 21.11
C GLY A 45 -9.79 -2.41 19.91
N ARG A 46 -10.64 -2.11 18.90
CA ARG A 46 -10.76 -2.91 17.66
C ARG A 46 -9.39 -3.07 16.98
N ARG A 47 -9.11 -4.29 16.52
CA ARG A 47 -7.89 -4.66 15.77
C ARG A 47 -8.25 -4.91 14.31
N GLY A 48 -7.25 -4.82 13.43
CA GLY A 48 -7.42 -5.05 12.00
C GLY A 48 -8.22 -3.94 11.32
N ARG A 49 -9.03 -4.32 10.32
CA ARG A 49 -9.84 -3.40 9.50
C ARG A 49 -10.80 -2.60 10.39
N GLY A 50 -10.81 -1.27 10.22
CA GLY A 50 -11.66 -0.36 11.02
C GLY A 50 -11.11 -0.01 12.41
N ALA A 51 -9.86 -0.37 12.73
CA ALA A 51 -9.18 0.13 13.92
C ALA A 51 -8.93 1.65 13.81
N ALA A 52 -9.38 2.41 14.82
CA ALA A 52 -9.26 3.86 14.84
C ALA A 52 -7.79 4.33 14.91
N GLY A 53 -7.48 5.41 14.18
CA GLY A 53 -6.14 5.98 14.15
C GLY A 53 -5.10 5.13 13.42
N LYS A 54 -5.55 4.24 12.53
CA LYS A 54 -4.70 3.55 11.55
C LYS A 54 -4.82 4.21 10.18
N VAL A 55 -3.70 4.28 9.48
CA VAL A 55 -3.61 4.75 8.09
C VAL A 55 -3.68 3.52 7.18
N PRO A 56 -4.70 3.41 6.31
CA PRO A 56 -4.75 2.34 5.35
C PRO A 56 -3.79 2.59 4.19
N VAL A 57 -3.11 1.53 3.76
CA VAL A 57 -2.19 1.50 2.64
C VAL A 57 -2.60 0.34 1.75
N PHE A 58 -2.65 0.59 0.45
CA PHE A 58 -2.94 -0.42 -0.54
C PHE A 58 -1.66 -0.76 -1.31
N GLY A 59 -1.39 -2.05 -1.47
CA GLY A 59 -0.23 -2.59 -2.16
C GLY A 59 -0.64 -3.43 -3.36
N ILE A 60 0.08 -3.25 -4.47
CA ILE A 60 -0.01 -4.06 -5.68
C ILE A 60 1.37 -4.63 -5.93
N LEU A 61 1.51 -5.95 -5.85
CA LEU A 61 2.76 -6.67 -6.03
C LEU A 61 2.72 -7.44 -7.35
N GLU A 62 3.63 -7.14 -8.27
CA GLU A 62 3.87 -7.97 -9.45
C GLU A 62 4.74 -9.18 -9.06
N ARG A 63 4.33 -10.38 -9.48
CA ARG A 63 5.05 -11.61 -9.13
C ARG A 63 6.45 -11.60 -9.73
N ASN A 64 7.48 -11.73 -8.87
CA ASN A 64 8.89 -11.58 -9.23
C ASN A 64 9.25 -10.20 -9.84
N GLY A 65 8.43 -9.18 -9.58
CA GLY A 65 8.57 -7.85 -10.16
C GLY A 65 8.55 -6.76 -9.10
N HIS A 66 7.93 -5.65 -9.46
CA HIS A 66 7.89 -4.46 -8.62
C HIS A 66 6.68 -4.45 -7.69
N VAL A 67 6.79 -3.71 -6.59
CA VAL A 67 5.67 -3.39 -5.71
C VAL A 67 5.33 -1.92 -5.82
N GLN A 68 4.05 -1.62 -5.96
CA GLN A 68 3.52 -0.27 -5.81
C GLN A 68 2.69 -0.20 -4.54
N VAL A 69 2.93 0.84 -3.75
CA VAL A 69 2.23 1.08 -2.49
C VAL A 69 1.72 2.51 -2.44
N GLU A 70 0.43 2.66 -2.13
CA GLU A 70 -0.21 3.97 -2.00
C GLU A 70 -0.99 4.08 -0.68
N VAL A 71 -0.84 5.22 -0.01
CA VAL A 71 -1.69 5.58 1.13
C VAL A 71 -3.06 5.94 0.58
N VAL A 72 -4.09 5.22 1.02
CA VAL A 72 -5.47 5.42 0.53
C VAL A 72 -6.32 6.13 1.58
N PRO A 73 -7.34 6.91 1.18
CA PRO A 73 -8.24 7.54 2.15
C PRO A 73 -9.14 6.50 2.86
N ASN A 74 -9.41 5.39 2.21
CA ASN A 74 -10.22 4.29 2.73
C ASN A 74 -10.00 3.00 1.90
N VAL A 75 -10.37 1.87 2.47
CA VAL A 75 -10.35 0.57 1.78
C VAL A 75 -11.77 0.19 1.36
N LYS A 76 -12.28 0.88 0.33
CA LYS A 76 -13.55 0.54 -0.33
C LYS A 76 -13.26 0.00 -1.74
N ALA A 77 -14.17 -0.85 -2.22
CA ALA A 77 -14.10 -1.46 -3.55
C ALA A 77 -13.79 -0.43 -4.64
N GLU A 78 -14.52 0.69 -4.69
CA GLU A 78 -14.30 1.76 -5.68
C GLU A 78 -12.88 2.35 -5.62
N THR A 79 -12.36 2.64 -4.43
CA THR A 79 -11.02 3.21 -4.28
C THR A 79 -9.95 2.23 -4.74
N VAL A 80 -10.05 0.98 -4.33
CA VAL A 80 -9.11 -0.10 -4.66
C VAL A 80 -9.17 -0.45 -6.15
N LEU A 81 -10.37 -0.56 -6.72
CA LEU A 81 -10.59 -0.85 -8.14
C LEU A 81 -10.03 0.27 -9.02
N ASN A 82 -10.31 1.52 -8.70
CA ASN A 82 -9.81 2.68 -9.46
C ASN A 82 -8.28 2.74 -9.46
N LEU A 83 -7.63 2.42 -8.33
CA LEU A 83 -6.17 2.32 -8.27
C LEU A 83 -5.66 1.16 -9.10
N THR A 84 -6.28 -0.01 -8.99
CA THR A 84 -5.86 -1.20 -9.74
C THR A 84 -5.96 -0.97 -11.24
N ILE A 85 -7.05 -0.37 -11.74
CA ILE A 85 -7.22 -0.04 -13.17
C ILE A 85 -6.15 0.93 -13.66
N LYS A 86 -5.71 1.88 -12.82
CA LYS A 86 -4.68 2.86 -13.18
C LYS A 86 -3.27 2.28 -13.19
N LYS A 87 -3.02 1.20 -12.43
CA LYS A 87 -1.67 0.70 -12.16
C LYS A 87 -1.39 -0.69 -12.73
N VAL A 88 -2.43 -1.45 -13.07
CA VAL A 88 -2.32 -2.82 -13.58
C VAL A 88 -2.70 -2.86 -15.06
N ARG A 89 -1.87 -3.55 -15.84
CA ARG A 89 -2.11 -3.78 -17.26
C ARG A 89 -3.35 -4.65 -17.44
N ARG A 90 -4.25 -4.24 -18.35
CA ARG A 90 -5.43 -5.04 -18.73
C ARG A 90 -5.01 -6.43 -19.22
N GLY A 91 -5.77 -7.45 -18.81
CA GLY A 91 -5.47 -8.86 -19.11
C GLY A 91 -4.51 -9.54 -18.14
N SER A 92 -4.07 -8.86 -17.08
CA SER A 92 -3.30 -9.49 -15.99
C SER A 92 -4.19 -10.34 -15.09
N ILE A 93 -3.61 -11.37 -14.50
CA ILE A 93 -4.23 -12.23 -13.50
C ILE A 93 -4.05 -11.58 -12.14
N VAL A 94 -5.16 -11.34 -11.45
CA VAL A 94 -5.19 -10.68 -10.15
C VAL A 94 -5.46 -11.72 -9.07
N TYR A 95 -4.59 -11.75 -8.06
CA TYR A 95 -4.73 -12.53 -6.85
C TYR A 95 -5.05 -11.61 -5.69
N THR A 96 -6.11 -11.93 -4.95
CA THR A 96 -6.52 -11.15 -3.77
C THR A 96 -6.80 -12.11 -2.63
N ASP A 97 -6.80 -11.58 -1.41
CA ASP A 97 -7.49 -12.30 -0.34
C ASP A 97 -9.00 -12.34 -0.63
N LYS A 98 -9.75 -13.20 0.06
CA LYS A 98 -11.20 -13.33 -0.13
C LYS A 98 -11.98 -12.20 0.56
N PHE A 99 -11.43 -10.98 0.61
CA PHE A 99 -12.13 -9.86 1.20
C PHE A 99 -13.19 -9.31 0.24
N LYS A 100 -14.38 -9.04 0.79
CA LYS A 100 -15.59 -8.63 0.03
C LYS A 100 -15.40 -7.43 -0.91
N ILE A 101 -14.42 -6.57 -0.65
CA ILE A 101 -14.17 -5.43 -1.55
C ILE A 101 -13.67 -5.87 -2.93
N TYR A 102 -13.08 -7.06 -3.01
CA TYR A 102 -12.51 -7.62 -4.23
C TYR A 102 -13.57 -8.34 -5.09
N ASP A 103 -14.77 -8.60 -4.57
CA ASP A 103 -15.88 -9.19 -5.34
C ASP A 103 -16.41 -8.26 -6.45
N ALA A 104 -15.98 -7.00 -6.46
CA ALA A 104 -16.35 -6.00 -7.46
C ALA A 104 -15.40 -5.96 -8.67
N PHE A 105 -14.38 -6.82 -8.72
CA PHE A 105 -13.44 -6.95 -9.84
C PHE A 105 -14.02 -7.76 -11.00
#